data_AF-A0AAD9BLN1-F1
#
_entry.id   AF-A0AAD9BLN1-F1
#
_cell.length_a   1.000
_cell.length_b   1.000
_cell.length_c   1.000
_cell.angle_alpha   90.00
_cell.angle_beta   90.00
_cell.angle_gamma   90.00
#
_symmetry.space_group_name_H-M   'P 1'
#
loop_
_entity.id
_entity.type
_entity.pdbx_description
1 polymer ?
#
loop_
_entity_poly.entity_id
_entity_poly.type
_entity_poly.pdbx_seq_one_letter_code
_entity_poly.pdbx_strand_id
1 'polypeptide(L)'
;MNQVDMADQITAACSQPLFPNQDQAMAGQESFPLQPYSNIMLHNPNGNSFEEDMNYEVQQAYRIFNGFLLDKHKGITSPFLQPIGQQEAQHGIGGVRGWSQAQLRQLMCLRRMEEKFINQEYETITEFVADFRLMLENCYRYHGVDHWISKQAQKLEIMLEQKLTLLSRTLREKTTLAVTSKGHFGAEEERSSGGTSTRRRLAPRSLATIIVGGHESVMVQALRMEEQQKAKEEKR
;
A
#
# COMPACT_ATOMS: atom_id res chain seq x y z
N MET A 1 -46.51 -65.26 13.34
CA MET A 1 -47.66 -65.08 12.44
C MET A 1 -47.71 -63.61 12.04
N ASN A 2 -47.11 -63.26 10.89
CA ASN A 2 -47.77 -62.88 9.62
C ASN A 2 -48.16 -61.39 9.68
N GLN A 3 -47.47 -60.41 9.06
CA GLN A 3 -47.05 -60.22 7.65
C GLN A 3 -48.19 -60.45 6.65
N VAL A 4 -48.83 -59.36 6.22
CA VAL A 4 -49.25 -58.98 4.84
C VAL A 4 -49.50 -57.45 4.89
N ASP A 5 -48.65 -56.58 4.32
CA ASP A 5 -48.71 -56.00 2.95
C ASP A 5 -49.93 -55.06 2.76
N MET A 6 -49.89 -53.91 2.08
CA MET A 6 -48.98 -53.41 1.06
C MET A 6 -49.22 -51.90 0.87
N ALA A 7 -48.15 -51.20 0.52
CA ALA A 7 -48.04 -49.94 -0.21
C ALA A 7 -49.33 -49.22 -0.64
N ASP A 8 -49.47 -47.96 -0.20
CA ASP A 8 -50.00 -46.90 -1.05
C ASP A 8 -49.44 -45.54 -0.64
N GLN A 9 -49.05 -44.75 -1.64
CA GLN A 9 -48.59 -43.36 -1.57
C GLN A 9 -47.10 -43.11 -1.24
N ILE A 10 -46.22 -43.74 -2.03
CA ILE A 10 -45.07 -43.02 -2.60
C ILE A 10 -45.25 -43.06 -4.12
N THR A 11 -45.58 -41.94 -4.76
CA THR A 11 -45.27 -41.67 -6.19
C THR A 11 -45.42 -40.18 -6.51
N ALA A 12 -44.28 -39.61 -6.92
CA ALA A 12 -44.07 -38.58 -7.94
C ALA A 12 -44.81 -37.24 -7.91
N ALA A 13 -44.04 -36.15 -7.76
CA ALA A 13 -43.75 -35.20 -8.84
C ALA A 13 -42.68 -34.22 -8.32
N CYS A 14 -41.46 -34.24 -8.84
CA CYS A 14 -41.06 -33.42 -9.98
C CYS A 14 -41.56 -31.97 -9.91
N SER A 15 -40.61 -31.09 -9.62
CA SER A 15 -40.40 -29.82 -10.33
C SER A 15 -41.41 -28.68 -10.13
N GLN A 16 -40.84 -27.54 -9.71
CA GLN A 16 -41.31 -26.15 -9.81
C GLN A 16 -41.97 -25.54 -8.56
N PRO A 17 -41.36 -24.51 -7.97
CA PRO A 17 -42.08 -23.35 -7.49
C PRO A 17 -42.19 -22.30 -8.61
N LEU A 18 -43.43 -22.08 -9.07
CA LEU A 18 -43.83 -20.86 -9.77
C LEU A 18 -43.59 -19.67 -8.83
N PHE A 19 -42.59 -18.84 -9.13
CA PHE A 19 -42.57 -17.47 -8.64
C PHE A 19 -43.35 -16.59 -9.62
N PRO A 20 -44.27 -15.73 -9.15
CA PRO A 20 -44.84 -14.69 -9.99
C PRO A 20 -43.79 -13.62 -10.26
N ASN A 21 -43.57 -13.34 -11.55
CA ASN A 21 -42.82 -12.19 -12.03
C ASN A 21 -43.42 -10.89 -11.47
N GLN A 22 -42.58 -10.05 -10.87
CA GLN A 22 -42.80 -8.61 -10.90
C GLN A 22 -41.50 -7.93 -11.27
N ASP A 23 -41.41 -7.60 -12.56
CA ASP A 23 -40.53 -6.57 -13.10
C ASP A 23 -40.73 -5.28 -12.30
N GLN A 24 -39.66 -4.82 -11.66
CA GLN A 24 -39.43 -3.38 -11.53
C GLN A 24 -37.94 -3.09 -11.51
N ALA A 25 -37.52 -2.47 -12.61
CA ALA A 25 -36.20 -1.95 -12.86
C ALA A 25 -35.74 -0.98 -11.76
N MET A 26 -34.54 -1.22 -11.23
CA MET A 26 -33.69 -0.18 -10.68
C MET A 26 -32.34 -0.27 -11.38
N ALA A 27 -32.22 0.57 -12.41
CA ALA A 27 -30.97 0.94 -13.03
C ALA A 27 -30.02 1.55 -12.00
N GLY A 28 -28.72 1.30 -12.16
CA GLY A 28 -27.66 1.99 -11.42
C GLY A 28 -26.70 1.10 -10.64
N GLN A 29 -26.43 -0.12 -11.08
CA GLN A 29 -25.14 -0.74 -10.79
C GLN A 29 -24.10 -0.06 -11.68
N GLU A 30 -23.46 1.00 -11.19
CA GLU A 30 -22.12 1.35 -11.67
C GLU A 30 -21.16 0.29 -11.11
N SER A 31 -21.19 -0.88 -11.73
CA SER A 31 -20.07 -1.80 -11.73
C SER A 31 -18.91 -1.06 -12.40
N PHE A 32 -18.09 -0.37 -11.59
CA PHE A 32 -16.82 0.16 -12.05
C PHE A 32 -16.08 -0.97 -12.75
N PRO A 33 -15.83 -0.88 -14.06
CA PRO A 33 -15.12 -1.94 -14.74
C PRO A 33 -13.74 -1.99 -14.09
N LEU A 34 -13.40 -3.13 -13.48
CA LEU A 34 -12.01 -3.47 -13.16
C LEU A 34 -11.30 -3.71 -14.50
N GLN A 35 -11.05 -2.60 -15.20
CA GLN A 35 -10.15 -2.57 -16.34
C GLN A 35 -8.81 -3.15 -15.88
N PRO A 36 -8.15 -3.99 -16.69
CA PRO A 36 -6.82 -4.47 -16.36
C PRO A 36 -5.92 -3.27 -16.03
N TYR A 37 -5.25 -3.29 -14.88
CA TYR A 37 -4.35 -2.23 -14.41
C TYR A 37 -3.27 -1.83 -15.42
N SER A 38 -3.04 -2.65 -16.45
CA SER A 38 -2.13 -2.38 -17.56
C SER A 38 -2.73 -1.57 -18.72
N ASN A 39 -4.06 -1.42 -18.80
CA ASN A 39 -4.75 -0.95 -20.01
C ASN A 39 -5.29 0.49 -19.93
N ILE A 40 -5.29 1.14 -18.76
CA ILE A 40 -5.75 2.54 -18.64
C ILE A 40 -4.80 3.52 -19.36
N MET A 41 -3.56 3.11 -19.65
CA MET A 41 -2.51 3.98 -20.18
C MET A 41 -2.29 3.90 -21.70
N LEU A 42 -3.06 3.11 -22.45
CA LEU A 42 -2.70 2.82 -23.85
C LEU A 42 -3.37 3.65 -24.95
N HIS A 43 -4.27 4.59 -24.68
CA HIS A 43 -4.89 5.37 -25.76
C HIS A 43 -5.04 6.86 -25.41
N ASN A 44 -4.03 7.65 -25.79
CA ASN A 44 -4.21 9.06 -26.15
C ASN A 44 -4.57 9.11 -27.65
N PRO A 45 -5.67 9.75 -28.08
CA PRO A 45 -6.00 9.89 -29.51
C PRO A 45 -5.00 10.76 -30.28
N ASN A 46 -4.12 11.49 -29.59
CA ASN A 46 -2.94 12.13 -30.17
C ASN A 46 -1.72 11.28 -29.82
N GLY A 47 -1.03 10.71 -30.81
CA GLY A 47 0.01 9.67 -30.67
C GLY A 47 1.31 10.03 -29.93
N ASN A 48 1.30 10.92 -28.93
CA ASN A 48 2.38 11.05 -27.95
C ASN A 48 2.10 10.14 -26.76
N SER A 49 3.11 9.36 -26.34
CA SER A 49 3.02 8.58 -25.12
C SER A 49 2.98 9.54 -23.91
N PHE A 50 2.05 9.32 -22.96
CA PHE A 50 1.92 10.15 -21.74
C PHE A 50 3.24 10.28 -20.95
N GLU A 51 4.17 9.36 -21.16
CA GLU A 51 5.50 9.35 -20.56
C GLU A 51 6.44 10.44 -21.08
N GLU A 52 6.25 10.92 -22.32
CA GLU A 52 7.14 11.87 -22.98
C GLU A 52 7.04 13.30 -22.42
N ASP A 53 5.89 13.67 -21.85
CA ASP A 53 5.67 15.00 -21.27
C ASP A 53 6.26 15.14 -19.85
N MET A 54 6.61 14.03 -19.20
CA MET A 54 7.16 14.02 -17.85
C MET A 54 8.65 14.36 -17.84
N ASN A 55 9.14 15.02 -16.77
CA ASN A 55 10.58 15.22 -16.60
C ASN A 55 11.31 13.89 -16.28
N TYR A 56 12.62 13.87 -16.46
CA TYR A 56 13.43 12.65 -16.29
C TYR A 56 13.27 11.98 -14.93
N GLU A 57 13.14 12.74 -13.83
CA GLU A 57 12.99 12.16 -12.48
C GLU A 57 11.63 11.46 -12.33
N VAL A 58 10.58 12.12 -12.82
CA VAL A 58 9.21 11.59 -12.76
C VAL A 58 9.07 10.38 -13.68
N GLN A 59 9.72 10.37 -14.85
CA GLN A 59 9.81 9.18 -15.70
C GLN A 59 10.47 8.00 -14.96
N GLN A 60 11.57 8.22 -14.23
CA GLN A 60 12.19 7.16 -13.42
C GLN A 60 11.26 6.69 -12.29
N ALA A 61 10.56 7.61 -11.62
CA ALA A 61 9.58 7.28 -10.60
C ALA A 61 8.45 6.41 -11.16
N TYR A 62 7.91 6.79 -12.32
CA TYR A 62 6.85 6.08 -13.01
C TYR A 62 7.29 4.68 -13.46
N ARG A 63 8.51 4.54 -13.97
CA ARG A 63 9.10 3.21 -14.29
C ARG A 63 9.20 2.30 -13.06
N ILE A 64 9.58 2.84 -11.90
CA ILE A 64 9.61 2.09 -10.64
C ILE A 64 8.18 1.68 -10.26
N PHE A 65 7.25 2.62 -10.26
CA PHE A 65 5.85 2.41 -9.92
C PHE A 65 5.20 1.30 -10.77
N ASN A 66 5.30 1.39 -12.10
CA ASN A 66 4.81 0.34 -13.01
C ASN A 66 5.49 -1.01 -12.77
N GLY A 67 6.75 -0.99 -12.35
CA GLY A 67 7.46 -2.20 -11.91
C GLY A 67 6.75 -2.95 -10.78
N PHE A 68 6.06 -2.25 -9.87
CA PHE A 68 5.26 -2.85 -8.80
C PHE A 68 3.88 -3.34 -9.26
N LEU A 69 3.34 -2.75 -10.33
CA LEU A 69 2.01 -3.12 -10.86
C LEU A 69 2.03 -4.32 -11.81
N LEU A 70 3.22 -4.86 -12.13
CA LEU A 70 3.35 -6.07 -12.93
C LEU A 70 2.59 -7.25 -12.30
N ASP A 71 2.01 -8.11 -13.14
CA ASP A 71 1.19 -9.26 -12.72
C ASP A 71 1.86 -10.16 -11.67
N LYS A 72 3.18 -10.36 -11.81
CA LYS A 72 3.99 -11.16 -10.87
C LYS A 72 4.01 -10.62 -9.44
N HIS A 73 3.67 -9.35 -9.23
CA HIS A 73 3.63 -8.69 -7.93
C HIS A 73 2.21 -8.48 -7.40
N LYS A 74 1.15 -8.81 -8.17
CA LYS A 74 -0.25 -8.65 -7.76
C LYS A 74 -0.55 -9.25 -6.39
N GLY A 75 0.01 -10.42 -6.08
CA GLY A 75 -0.22 -11.08 -4.80
C GLY A 75 0.31 -10.30 -3.58
N ILE A 76 1.35 -9.48 -3.75
CA ILE A 76 1.91 -8.66 -2.66
C ILE A 76 1.39 -7.22 -2.69
N THR A 77 1.02 -6.69 -3.85
CA THR A 77 0.54 -5.30 -4.00
C THR A 77 -0.97 -5.16 -3.80
N SER A 78 -1.74 -6.24 -3.96
CA SER A 78 -3.21 -6.19 -3.86
C SER A 78 -3.75 -5.50 -2.59
N PRO A 79 -3.21 -5.73 -1.37
CA PRO A 79 -3.68 -5.05 -0.16
C PRO A 79 -3.45 -3.53 -0.15
N PHE A 80 -2.55 -3.04 -1.00
CA PHE A 80 -2.10 -1.64 -1.04
C PHE A 80 -2.68 -0.87 -2.24
N LEU A 81 -3.52 -1.51 -3.06
CA LEU A 81 -4.17 -0.87 -4.20
C LEU A 81 -5.23 0.15 -3.77
N GLN A 82 -5.83 -0.05 -2.60
CA GLN A 82 -6.88 0.82 -2.07
C GLN A 82 -6.42 1.46 -0.75
N PRO A 83 -6.97 2.65 -0.42
CA PRO A 83 -6.85 3.25 0.90
C PRO A 83 -7.05 2.25 2.05
N ILE A 84 -6.08 2.19 2.97
CA ILE A 84 -6.17 1.41 4.21
C ILE A 84 -7.41 1.87 4.99
N GLY A 85 -8.23 0.97 5.52
CA GLY A 85 -9.49 1.36 6.17
C GLY A 85 -10.71 1.36 5.24
N GLN A 86 -10.55 1.41 3.91
CA GLN A 86 -11.71 1.50 2.99
C GLN A 86 -12.59 0.24 3.05
N GLN A 87 -12.00 -0.94 3.16
CA GLN A 87 -12.76 -2.18 3.21
C GLN A 87 -13.52 -2.33 4.54
N GLU A 88 -12.93 -1.88 5.66
CA GLU A 88 -13.59 -1.87 6.96
C GLU A 88 -14.68 -0.79 7.04
N ALA A 89 -14.49 0.34 6.34
CA ALA A 89 -15.50 1.40 6.18
C ALA A 89 -16.76 0.92 5.46
N GLN A 90 -16.60 0.10 4.42
CA GLN A 90 -17.70 -0.43 3.62
C GLN A 90 -18.53 -1.49 4.35
N HIS A 91 -17.91 -2.25 5.26
CA HIS A 91 -18.59 -3.31 6.03
C HIS A 91 -19.21 -2.81 7.36
N GLY A 92 -19.18 -1.50 7.63
CA GLY A 92 -19.97 -0.88 8.70
C GLY A 92 -19.53 -1.23 10.14
N ILE A 93 -18.36 -1.83 10.35
CA ILE A 93 -17.90 -2.22 11.70
C ILE A 93 -17.25 -1.04 12.47
N GLY A 94 -16.91 0.05 11.79
CA GLY A 94 -16.45 1.28 12.45
C GLY A 94 -16.82 2.48 11.63
N GLY A 95 -17.69 3.34 12.16
CA GLY A 95 -18.27 4.48 11.45
C GLY A 95 -17.23 5.39 10.80
N VAL A 96 -17.07 5.28 9.48
CA VAL A 96 -16.35 6.26 8.65
C VAL A 96 -17.31 7.39 8.29
N ARG A 97 -17.84 8.07 9.32
CA ARG A 97 -18.47 9.38 9.18
C ARG A 97 -17.67 10.36 10.01
N GLY A 98 -16.53 10.81 9.47
CA GLY A 98 -15.70 11.80 10.16
C GLY A 98 -14.26 11.95 9.69
N TRP A 99 -13.83 11.27 8.62
CA TRP A 99 -12.46 11.42 8.13
C TRP A 99 -12.33 12.76 7.37
N SER A 100 -11.51 13.65 7.90
CA SER A 100 -11.14 14.92 7.26
C SER A 100 -10.32 14.67 5.98
N GLN A 101 -10.27 15.67 5.08
CA GLN A 101 -9.43 15.63 3.88
C GLN A 101 -7.93 15.39 4.20
N ALA A 102 -7.49 15.75 5.42
CA ALA A 102 -6.17 15.43 5.94
C ALA A 102 -6.00 13.92 6.27
N GLN A 103 -7.04 13.27 6.79
CA GLN A 103 -7.05 11.81 7.03
C GLN A 103 -7.11 11.01 5.73
N LEU A 104 -7.78 11.51 4.68
CA LEU A 104 -7.75 10.90 3.35
C LEU A 104 -6.38 11.04 2.67
N ARG A 105 -5.68 12.18 2.86
CA ARG A 105 -4.27 12.34 2.45
C ARG A 105 -3.33 11.40 3.21
N GLN A 106 -3.71 11.03 4.43
CA GLN A 106 -3.09 9.97 5.22
C GLN A 106 -3.41 8.57 4.70
N LEU A 107 -4.31 8.38 3.73
CA LEU A 107 -4.55 7.08 3.09
C LEU A 107 -3.86 6.98 1.73
N MET A 108 -2.55 7.17 1.72
CA MET A 108 -1.77 6.92 0.52
C MET A 108 -1.85 5.44 0.14
N CYS A 109 -2.12 5.16 -1.14
CA CYS A 109 -2.24 3.83 -1.73
C CYS A 109 -1.76 3.86 -3.19
N LEU A 110 -1.54 2.69 -3.80
CA LEU A 110 -1.03 2.61 -5.17
C LEU A 110 -1.97 3.26 -6.20
N ARG A 111 -3.29 3.14 -6.06
CA ARG A 111 -4.25 3.83 -6.93
C ARG A 111 -4.12 5.34 -6.83
N ARG A 112 -4.00 5.88 -5.61
CA ARG A 112 -3.81 7.32 -5.44
C ARG A 112 -2.49 7.79 -6.06
N MET A 113 -1.42 7.02 -5.95
CA MET A 113 -0.15 7.34 -6.62
C MET A 113 -0.29 7.30 -8.15
N GLU A 114 -1.03 6.36 -8.70
CA GLU A 114 -1.35 6.30 -10.15
C GLU A 114 -2.07 7.57 -10.60
N GLU A 115 -3.12 7.98 -9.88
CA GLU A 115 -3.84 9.23 -10.14
C GLU A 115 -2.91 10.46 -10.07
N LYS A 116 -1.98 10.50 -9.11
CA LYS A 116 -0.99 11.57 -9.01
C LYS A 116 -0.06 11.63 -10.22
N PHE A 117 0.33 10.48 -10.80
CA PHE A 117 1.08 10.49 -12.05
C PHE A 117 0.23 11.04 -13.20
N ILE A 118 -1.02 10.58 -13.36
CA ILE A 118 -1.94 11.02 -14.42
C ILE A 118 -2.20 12.53 -14.36
N ASN A 119 -2.42 13.05 -13.15
CA ASN A 119 -2.68 14.46 -12.90
C ASN A 119 -1.40 15.32 -12.88
N GLN A 120 -0.23 14.73 -13.13
CA GLN A 120 1.07 15.40 -13.08
C GLN A 120 1.34 16.09 -11.73
N GLU A 121 0.88 15.50 -10.63
CA GLU A 121 1.05 16.00 -9.27
C GLU A 121 2.44 15.69 -8.68
N TYR A 122 3.28 14.95 -9.40
CA TYR A 122 4.67 14.69 -9.01
C TYR A 122 5.60 15.56 -9.86
N GLU A 123 6.37 16.42 -9.19
CA GLU A 123 7.43 17.21 -9.81
C GLU A 123 8.78 16.51 -9.73
N THR A 124 8.97 15.67 -8.70
CA THR A 124 10.25 14.98 -8.44
C THR A 124 10.06 13.52 -8.01
N ILE A 125 11.10 12.71 -8.19
CA ILE A 125 11.11 11.33 -7.68
C ILE A 125 11.02 11.28 -6.15
N THR A 126 11.50 12.32 -5.46
CA THR A 126 11.47 12.44 -4.00
C THR A 126 10.04 12.36 -3.47
N GLU A 127 9.10 13.04 -4.13
CA GLU A 127 7.70 13.09 -3.73
C GLU A 127 7.02 11.73 -3.90
N PHE A 128 7.27 11.04 -5.01
CA PHE A 128 6.79 9.67 -5.21
C PHE A 128 7.31 8.72 -4.14
N VAL A 129 8.62 8.76 -3.83
CA VAL A 129 9.20 7.88 -2.81
C VAL A 129 8.69 8.24 -1.41
N ALA A 130 8.44 9.52 -1.12
CA ALA A 130 7.81 9.96 0.12
C ALA A 130 6.40 9.39 0.27
N ASP A 131 5.58 9.46 -0.78
CA ASP A 131 4.22 8.90 -0.78
C ASP A 131 4.23 7.37 -0.67
N PHE A 132 5.16 6.69 -1.34
CA PHE A 132 5.31 5.24 -1.22
C PHE A 132 5.68 4.84 0.22
N ARG A 133 6.64 5.52 0.84
CA ARG A 133 7.02 5.27 2.25
C ARG A 133 5.88 5.63 3.21
N LEU A 134 5.11 6.68 2.93
CA LEU A 134 3.91 7.03 3.71
C LEU A 134 2.88 5.90 3.67
N MET A 135 2.59 5.33 2.49
CA MET A 135 1.70 4.16 2.36
C MET A 135 2.14 2.98 3.26
N LEU A 136 3.45 2.69 3.29
CA LEU A 136 4.01 1.64 4.15
C LEU A 136 3.90 1.99 5.64
N GLU A 137 4.22 3.23 6.03
CA GLU A 137 4.10 3.70 7.41
C GLU A 137 2.66 3.59 7.92
N ASN A 138 1.69 4.01 7.11
CA ASN A 138 0.27 3.90 7.47
C ASN A 138 -0.15 2.45 7.70
N CYS A 139 0.35 1.52 6.89
CA CYS A 139 0.11 0.09 7.08
C CYS A 139 0.65 -0.40 8.43
N TYR A 140 1.87 0.00 8.79
CA TYR A 140 2.48 -0.37 10.07
C TYR A 140 1.75 0.23 11.26
N ARG A 141 1.31 1.50 11.17
CA ARG A 141 0.57 2.16 12.25
C ARG A 141 -0.84 1.58 12.43
N TYR A 142 -1.51 1.21 11.34
CA TYR A 142 -2.88 0.71 11.41
C TYR A 142 -2.95 -0.74 11.89
N HIS A 143 -2.09 -1.61 11.36
CA HIS A 143 -2.14 -3.04 11.68
C HIS A 143 -1.15 -3.50 12.75
N GLY A 144 -0.08 -2.72 13.00
CA GLY A 144 1.06 -3.14 13.81
C GLY A 144 2.13 -3.89 13.00
N VAL A 145 3.40 -3.72 13.37
CA VAL A 145 4.57 -4.20 12.61
C VAL A 145 4.67 -5.74 12.46
N ASP A 146 3.94 -6.48 13.28
CA ASP A 146 3.92 -7.95 13.28
C ASP A 146 2.71 -8.56 12.54
N HIS A 147 1.80 -7.73 12.06
CA HIS A 147 0.65 -8.18 11.27
C HIS A 147 1.07 -8.73 9.89
N TRP A 148 0.33 -9.70 9.36
CA TRP A 148 0.65 -10.37 8.09
C TRP A 148 0.66 -9.39 6.90
N ILE A 149 -0.23 -8.39 6.88
CA ILE A 149 -0.23 -7.32 5.86
C ILE A 149 1.04 -6.49 5.99
N SER A 150 1.47 -6.17 7.21
CA SER A 150 2.71 -5.43 7.46
C SER A 150 3.94 -6.24 7.04
N LYS A 151 3.92 -7.58 7.12
CA LYS A 151 5.00 -8.39 6.52
C LYS A 151 5.03 -8.29 4.98
N GLN A 152 3.88 -8.07 4.32
CA GLN A 152 3.85 -7.78 2.88
C GLN A 152 4.37 -6.37 2.58
N ALA A 153 4.05 -5.38 3.41
CA ALA A 153 4.61 -4.03 3.31
C ALA A 153 6.14 -4.03 3.44
N GLN A 154 6.71 -4.81 4.36
CA GLN A 154 8.17 -4.95 4.49
C GLN A 154 8.82 -5.52 3.23
N LYS A 155 8.16 -6.45 2.51
CA LYS A 155 8.64 -6.93 1.22
C LYS A 155 8.61 -5.84 0.15
N LEU A 156 7.55 -5.03 0.11
CA LEU A 156 7.45 -3.88 -0.79
C LEU A 156 8.53 -2.83 -0.50
N GLU A 157 8.83 -2.60 0.79
CA GLU A 157 9.91 -1.72 1.22
C GLU A 157 11.27 -2.21 0.69
N ILE A 158 11.59 -3.49 0.88
CA ILE A 158 12.83 -4.09 0.34
C ILE A 158 12.89 -3.95 -1.18
N MET A 159 11.79 -4.23 -1.88
CA MET A 159 11.73 -4.07 -3.34
C MET A 159 11.92 -2.63 -3.78
N LEU A 160 11.36 -1.67 -3.04
CA LEU A 160 11.54 -0.24 -3.32
C LEU A 160 13.01 0.12 -3.19
N GLU A 161 13.64 -0.21 -2.07
CA GLU A 161 15.05 0.07 -1.85
C GLU A 161 15.94 -0.57 -2.92
N GLN A 162 15.66 -1.82 -3.31
CA GLN A 162 16.34 -2.48 -4.43
C GLN A 162 16.19 -1.67 -5.74
N LYS A 163 14.98 -1.22 -6.09
CA LYS A 163 14.78 -0.38 -7.28
C LYS A 163 15.50 0.96 -7.18
N LEU A 164 15.51 1.59 -6.02
CA LEU A 164 16.21 2.86 -5.79
C LEU A 164 17.73 2.71 -5.94
N THR A 165 18.31 1.59 -5.50
CA THR A 165 19.77 1.36 -5.67
C THR A 165 20.23 1.31 -7.13
N LEU A 166 19.33 0.97 -8.05
CA LEU A 166 19.59 0.91 -9.50
C LEU A 166 19.51 2.27 -10.18
N LEU A 167 19.08 3.33 -9.48
CA LEU A 167 19.05 4.68 -10.01
C LEU A 167 20.45 5.28 -10.11
N SER A 168 20.56 6.34 -10.92
CA SER A 168 21.77 7.16 -11.01
C SER A 168 22.13 7.75 -9.64
N ARG A 169 23.41 8.06 -9.43
CA ARG A 169 23.90 8.60 -8.15
C ARG A 169 23.10 9.81 -7.69
N THR A 170 22.84 10.76 -8.59
CA THR A 170 22.08 11.99 -8.31
C THR A 170 20.67 11.70 -7.81
N LEU A 171 19.97 10.73 -8.41
CA LEU A 171 18.61 10.38 -7.98
C LEU A 171 18.61 9.61 -6.66
N ARG A 172 19.63 8.78 -6.40
CA ARG A 172 19.75 8.07 -5.11
C ARG A 172 19.90 9.03 -3.93
N GLU A 173 20.65 10.11 -4.10
CA GLU A 173 20.83 11.14 -3.07
C GLU A 173 19.48 11.81 -2.72
N LYS A 174 18.59 11.97 -3.71
CA LYS A 174 17.23 12.52 -3.54
C LYS A 174 16.22 11.54 -2.91
N THR A 175 16.45 10.23 -3.01
CA THR A 175 15.52 9.20 -2.54
C THR A 175 15.94 8.54 -1.22
N THR A 176 16.96 9.09 -0.54
CA THR A 176 17.39 8.60 0.77
C THR A 176 16.27 8.68 1.80
N LEU A 177 16.31 7.78 2.80
CA LEU A 177 15.30 7.73 3.85
C LEU A 177 15.19 9.07 4.59
N ALA A 178 16.32 9.74 4.87
CA ALA A 178 16.33 11.04 5.53
C ALA A 178 15.57 12.11 4.73
N VAL A 179 15.76 12.14 3.40
CA VAL A 179 15.14 13.15 2.53
C VAL A 179 13.63 12.94 2.42
N THR A 180 13.16 11.71 2.23
CA THR A 180 11.74 11.48 1.92
C THR A 180 10.88 11.19 3.15
N SER A 181 11.47 10.86 4.30
CA SER A 181 10.71 10.59 5.54
C SER A 181 10.41 11.83 6.37
N LYS A 182 10.66 13.04 5.83
CA LYS A 182 10.53 14.32 6.57
C LYS A 182 11.32 14.33 7.89
N GLY A 183 12.42 13.57 7.97
CA GLY A 183 13.26 13.47 9.16
C GLY A 183 12.80 12.46 10.23
N HIS A 184 11.69 11.73 10.03
CA HIS A 184 11.22 10.75 11.02
C HIS A 184 12.11 9.51 11.14
N PHE A 185 12.75 9.10 10.04
CA PHE A 185 13.53 7.85 9.98
C PHE A 185 14.99 8.06 9.53
N GLY A 186 15.42 9.32 9.36
CA GLY A 186 16.80 9.66 9.03
C GLY A 186 17.40 10.56 10.09
N ALA A 187 18.11 9.97 11.05
CA ALA A 187 18.95 10.70 11.99
C ALA A 187 20.42 10.51 11.62
N GLU A 188 21.06 11.58 11.14
CA GLU A 188 22.37 11.94 11.68
C GLU A 188 22.08 13.06 12.69
N GLU A 189 22.59 12.92 13.92
CA GLU A 189 22.33 13.81 15.04
C GLU A 189 22.84 15.23 14.76
N GLU A 190 21.95 16.19 14.49
CA GLU A 190 22.27 17.61 14.64
C GLU A 190 21.56 18.15 15.89
N ARG A 191 22.11 17.79 17.05
CA ARG A 191 21.97 18.56 18.28
C ARG A 191 23.34 19.10 18.67
N SER A 192 23.59 20.33 18.28
CA SER A 192 24.71 21.14 18.74
C SER A 192 24.51 21.52 20.22
N SER A 193 25.11 20.76 21.13
CA SER A 193 25.74 21.30 22.35
C SER A 193 26.49 20.24 23.16
N GLY A 194 27.82 20.39 23.19
CA GLY A 194 28.68 20.11 24.35
C GLY A 194 28.82 18.67 24.84
N GLY A 195 29.89 17.99 24.44
CA GLY A 195 30.34 16.77 25.12
C GLY A 195 31.57 16.13 24.48
N THR A 196 32.75 16.44 24.98
CA THR A 196 33.97 15.65 24.75
C THR A 196 33.77 14.20 25.21
N SER A 197 33.78 13.21 24.31
CA SER A 197 34.17 11.85 24.68
C SER A 197 34.50 10.97 23.46
N THR A 198 35.65 10.31 23.58
CA THR A 198 36.28 9.37 22.66
C THR A 198 35.40 8.18 22.26
N ARG A 199 35.46 7.82 20.98
CA ARG A 199 35.42 6.44 20.44
C ARG A 199 34.04 5.72 20.44
N ARG A 200 33.37 5.78 19.29
CA ARG A 200 33.10 4.67 18.33
C ARG A 200 32.20 5.24 17.23
N ARG A 201 32.76 5.44 16.03
CA ARG A 201 31.96 5.70 14.82
C ARG A 201 31.11 4.46 14.55
N LEU A 202 29.84 4.48 14.93
CA LEU A 202 28.86 3.58 14.34
C LEU A 202 28.50 4.23 13.01
N ALA A 203 29.07 3.70 11.92
CA ALA A 203 28.67 4.09 10.59
C ALA A 203 27.15 3.96 10.45
N PRO A 204 26.46 4.87 9.74
CA PRO A 204 25.05 4.69 9.44
C PRO A 204 24.93 3.33 8.77
N ARG A 205 24.07 2.46 9.33
CA ARG A 205 23.83 1.12 8.79
C ARG A 205 23.36 1.30 7.36
N SER A 206 24.30 1.12 6.44
CA SER A 206 24.12 1.25 5.00
C SER A 206 22.86 0.49 4.61
N LEU A 207 22.06 1.09 3.73
CA LEU A 207 20.93 0.49 3.02
C LEU A 207 21.22 -0.93 2.51
N ALA A 208 22.49 -1.24 2.22
CA ALA A 208 22.97 -2.57 1.86
C ALA A 208 22.73 -3.65 2.94
N THR A 209 22.65 -3.28 4.21
CA THR A 209 22.45 -4.20 5.34
C THR A 209 21.02 -4.78 5.37
N ILE A 210 20.03 -3.98 4.98
CA ILE A 210 18.62 -4.42 4.91
C ILE A 210 18.44 -5.41 3.75
N ILE A 211 19.09 -5.16 2.62
CA ILE A 211 18.95 -5.97 1.39
C ILE A 211 19.59 -7.37 1.53
N VAL A 212 20.64 -7.51 2.35
CA VAL A 212 21.44 -8.74 2.42
C VAL A 212 21.28 -9.52 3.73
N GLY A 213 20.87 -8.89 4.84
CA GLY A 213 21.06 -9.45 6.19
C GLY A 213 19.81 -9.91 6.96
N GLY A 214 18.60 -9.84 6.39
CA GLY A 214 17.37 -10.20 7.14
C GLY A 214 17.09 -9.28 8.35
N HIS A 215 17.71 -8.10 8.39
CA HIS A 215 17.47 -7.10 9.43
C HIS A 215 16.17 -6.33 9.13
N GLU A 216 15.40 -6.05 10.18
CA GLU A 216 14.20 -5.21 10.12
C GLU A 216 14.54 -3.81 9.58
N SER A 217 13.60 -3.19 8.83
CA SER A 217 13.77 -1.82 8.34
C SER A 217 13.86 -0.82 9.49
N VAL A 218 14.57 0.30 9.26
CA VAL A 218 14.64 1.45 10.15
C VAL A 218 13.24 1.96 10.52
N MET A 219 12.29 1.96 9.57
CA MET A 219 10.91 2.39 9.83
C MET A 219 10.21 1.47 10.83
N VAL A 220 10.32 0.16 10.63
CA VAL A 220 9.77 -0.87 11.53
C VAL A 220 10.40 -0.79 12.91
N GLN A 221 11.73 -0.64 12.97
CA GLN A 221 12.46 -0.52 14.22
C GLN A 221 12.03 0.73 15.00
N ALA A 222 11.87 1.87 14.33
CA ALA A 222 11.44 3.12 14.95
C ALA A 222 10.02 3.01 15.53
N LEU A 223 9.07 2.42 14.78
CA LEU A 223 7.70 2.23 15.24
C LEU A 223 7.60 1.30 16.45
N ARG A 224 8.38 0.21 16.47
CA ARG A 224 8.42 -0.70 17.64
C ARG A 224 8.99 0.01 18.88
N MET A 225 10.01 0.85 18.71
CA MET A 225 10.57 1.65 19.81
C MET A 225 9.56 2.68 20.34
N GLU A 226 8.80 3.33 19.47
CA GLU A 226 7.72 4.26 19.83
C GLU A 226 6.66 3.55 20.70
N GLU A 227 6.23 2.35 20.29
CA GLU A 227 5.23 1.55 21.01
C GLU A 227 5.73 1.10 22.39
N GLN A 228 6.98 0.63 22.48
CA GLN A 228 7.60 0.25 23.76
C GLN A 228 7.75 1.44 24.73
N GLN A 229 8.01 2.63 24.20
CA GLN A 229 8.12 3.84 25.03
C GLN A 229 6.75 4.23 25.61
N LYS A 230 5.69 4.23 24.79
CA LYS A 230 4.31 4.48 25.26
C LYS A 230 3.89 3.50 26.35
N ALA A 231 4.18 2.20 26.17
CA ALA A 231 3.86 1.18 27.16
C ALA A 231 4.62 1.33 28.49
N LYS A 232 5.79 2.00 28.49
CA LYS A 232 6.54 2.32 29.72
C LYS A 232 5.98 3.56 30.42
N GLU A 233 5.52 4.55 29.65
CA GLU A 233 4.94 5.79 30.18
C GLU A 233 3.58 5.54 30.81
N GLU A 234 2.74 4.66 30.25
CA GLU A 234 1.44 4.29 30.81
C GLU A 234 1.52 3.53 32.15
N LYS A 235 2.69 2.93 32.45
CA LYS A 235 2.94 2.19 33.70
C LYS A 235 3.55 3.04 34.82
N ARG A 236 3.77 4.34 34.58
CA ARG A 236 4.28 5.30 35.57
C ARG A 236 3.15 6.13 36.15
#